data_AF-U7UW47-F1
#
_entry.id   AF-U7UW47-F1
#
_cell.length_a   1.000
_cell.length_b   1.000
_cell.length_c   1.000
_cell.angle_alpha   90.00
_cell.angle_beta   90.00
_cell.angle_gamma   90.00
#
_symmetry.space_group_name_H-M   'P 1'
#
loop_
_entity.id
_entity.type
_entity.pdbx_description
1 polymer ?
#
loop_
_entity_poly.entity_id
_entity_poly.type
_entity_poly.pdbx_seq_one_letter_code
_entity_poly.pdbx_strand_id
1 'polypeptide(L)'
;MKLLYFFDDKIKPITMRGKFYCNPEDTGMLSDGISAIREYDVNLWFYTKNGKTIAFDSGHINYDNIDCDFKKININPDKIGHLFLTHLDTDHAGGIDLTGRNIFPKAHVYMGADEEKYMTREIRRKGVFHNCVKIADGWTPIKDISIFEVDGIKVEAIPVPGHTVGHTVYIVDDKILISRDCLVINENGGYAFFDFFTQNPKKNKESLIKLRDRLKDYDLKYVCTGHSGMHPYSEKIFKHIDKSATFGKTNPFHKDGEYNPFDKKTEPDYRNWVPKRMLKAKIIESLVCLILFILFGASDLILQGRQRIIWGLILGIGFLILLLITAWVIILYRAFDYNGKRKLAKVIIDGTADYVKIPDGGVGLDVGCGSGALTIACAKKNPKATMVGCDIWGAHTKVNFLRNSVKIMQN
;
A
#
# COMPACT_ATOMS: atom_id res chain seq x y z
N MET A 1 8.88 15.13 17.66
CA MET A 1 8.70 14.04 16.66
C MET A 1 7.61 13.09 17.17
N LYS A 2 6.57 12.82 16.39
CA LYS A 2 5.57 11.79 16.74
C LYS A 2 6.21 10.41 16.51
N LEU A 3 6.93 9.93 17.53
CA LEU A 3 7.77 8.72 17.46
C LEU A 3 7.01 7.48 16.99
N LEU A 4 5.72 7.36 17.32
CA LEU A 4 4.91 6.21 16.93
C LEU A 4 4.61 6.21 15.42
N TYR A 5 4.22 7.34 14.83
CA TYR A 5 4.13 7.46 13.35
C TYR A 5 5.47 7.19 12.68
N PHE A 6 6.59 7.69 13.21
CA PHE A 6 7.90 7.38 12.64
C PHE A 6 8.21 5.88 12.68
N PHE A 7 7.88 5.21 13.79
CA PHE A 7 8.03 3.78 13.91
C PHE A 7 7.17 3.04 12.88
N ASP A 8 5.89 3.40 12.80
CA ASP A 8 4.90 2.79 11.91
C ASP A 8 5.22 3.02 10.42
N ASP A 9 5.62 4.23 10.02
CA ASP A 9 5.88 4.59 8.62
C ASP A 9 7.27 4.16 8.12
N LYS A 10 8.27 4.09 8.99
CA LYS A 10 9.68 3.93 8.58
C LYS A 10 10.32 2.65 9.11
N ILE A 11 10.03 2.26 10.35
CA ILE A 11 10.72 1.14 11.01
C ILE A 11 9.96 -0.18 10.84
N LYS A 12 8.65 -0.20 11.10
CA LYS A 12 7.76 -1.36 10.93
C LYS A 12 7.89 -1.95 9.51
N PRO A 13 7.88 -1.17 8.41
CA PRO A 13 8.04 -1.70 7.06
C PRO A 13 9.32 -2.50 6.85
N ILE A 14 10.44 -1.96 7.32
CA ILE A 14 11.76 -2.58 7.17
C ILE A 14 11.87 -3.82 8.05
N THR A 15 11.44 -3.70 9.31
CA THR A 15 11.60 -4.76 10.30
C THR A 15 10.62 -5.91 10.13
N MET A 16 9.48 -5.70 9.48
CA MET A 16 8.48 -6.73 9.22
C MET A 16 8.62 -7.42 7.86
N ARG A 17 9.48 -6.91 6.98
CA ARG A 17 9.72 -7.46 5.64
C ARG A 17 10.10 -8.94 5.69
N GLY A 18 9.38 -9.75 4.90
CA GLY A 18 9.60 -11.19 4.79
C GLY A 18 9.11 -12.03 5.97
N LYS A 19 8.33 -11.45 6.89
CA LYS A 19 7.71 -12.20 8.00
C LYS A 19 6.26 -12.62 7.73
N PHE A 20 5.64 -12.08 6.67
CA PHE A 20 4.27 -12.38 6.22
C PHE A 20 3.29 -12.48 7.39
N TYR A 21 3.35 -11.48 8.29
CA TYR A 21 2.56 -11.45 9.52
C TYR A 21 1.12 -10.98 9.29
N CYS A 22 0.85 -10.36 8.15
CA CYS A 22 -0.42 -9.79 7.77
C CYS A 22 -0.77 -10.21 6.33
N ASN A 23 -2.06 -10.29 6.05
CA ASN A 23 -2.66 -10.50 4.75
C ASN A 23 -4.00 -9.74 4.69
N PRO A 24 -3.97 -8.40 4.67
CA PRO A 24 -5.17 -7.58 4.61
C PRO A 24 -5.89 -7.78 3.26
N GLU A 25 -7.21 -7.63 3.29
CA GLU A 25 -8.09 -7.68 2.12
C GLU A 25 -7.69 -6.60 1.11
N ASP A 26 -7.78 -6.86 -0.19
CA ASP A 26 -7.53 -5.81 -1.19
C ASP A 26 -8.65 -4.77 -1.21
N THR A 27 -8.32 -3.52 -1.59
CA THR A 27 -9.34 -2.47 -1.79
C THR A 27 -10.39 -2.94 -2.80
N GLY A 28 -11.66 -2.98 -2.38
CA GLY A 28 -12.76 -3.47 -3.21
C GLY A 28 -14.10 -3.51 -2.49
N MET A 29 -15.16 -3.61 -3.29
CA MET A 29 -16.50 -3.95 -2.81
C MET A 29 -16.59 -5.47 -2.66
N LEU A 30 -17.09 -5.93 -1.54
CA LEU A 30 -17.20 -7.35 -1.17
C LEU A 30 -18.68 -7.75 -1.06
N SER A 31 -18.94 -8.93 -0.49
CA SER A 31 -20.30 -9.45 -0.30
C SER A 31 -21.03 -8.77 0.87
N ASP A 32 -22.36 -8.94 0.90
CA ASP A 32 -23.24 -8.55 2.01
C ASP A 32 -23.11 -7.08 2.45
N GLY A 33 -22.79 -6.16 1.53
CA GLY A 33 -22.68 -4.73 1.81
C GLY A 33 -21.34 -4.31 2.41
N ILE A 34 -20.38 -5.24 2.55
CA ILE A 34 -19.04 -4.98 3.05
C ILE A 34 -18.19 -4.39 1.93
N SER A 35 -17.33 -3.43 2.25
CA SER A 35 -16.21 -3.04 1.37
C SER A 35 -14.99 -2.72 2.21
N ALA A 36 -13.82 -2.81 1.58
CA ALA A 36 -12.54 -2.55 2.22
C ALA A 36 -11.74 -1.50 1.46
N ILE A 37 -11.02 -0.66 2.20
CA ILE A 37 -9.81 -0.01 1.70
C ILE A 37 -8.62 -0.70 2.35
N ARG A 38 -7.58 -0.94 1.57
CA ARG A 38 -6.32 -1.45 2.07
C ARG A 38 -5.25 -0.37 2.06
N GLU A 39 -4.73 -0.06 3.24
CA GLU A 39 -3.59 0.81 3.40
C GLU A 39 -2.42 -0.03 3.90
N TYR A 40 -1.42 -0.27 3.03
CA TYR A 40 -0.28 -1.11 3.38
C TYR A 40 -0.71 -2.46 3.99
N ASP A 41 -0.44 -2.68 5.29
CA ASP A 41 -0.74 -3.88 6.06
C ASP A 41 -2.09 -3.88 6.78
N VAL A 42 -2.90 -2.82 6.68
CA VAL A 42 -4.17 -2.65 7.42
C VAL A 42 -5.38 -2.48 6.49
N ASN A 43 -6.55 -2.90 6.96
CA ASN A 43 -7.83 -2.64 6.31
C ASN A 43 -8.62 -1.51 6.99
N LEU A 44 -9.36 -0.72 6.22
CA LEU A 44 -10.49 0.08 6.69
C LEU A 44 -11.75 -0.62 6.19
N TRP A 45 -12.73 -0.82 7.06
CA TRP A 45 -13.98 -1.51 6.69
C TRP A 45 -15.12 -0.51 6.57
N PHE A 46 -16.02 -0.80 5.65
CA PHE A 46 -17.25 -0.04 5.46
C PHE A 46 -18.42 -1.00 5.32
N TYR A 47 -19.57 -0.59 5.83
CA TYR A 47 -20.82 -1.33 5.67
C TYR A 47 -21.85 -0.42 5.01
N THR A 48 -22.43 -0.89 3.90
CA THR A 48 -23.44 -0.16 3.13
C THR A 48 -24.76 -0.91 3.10
N LYS A 49 -25.83 -0.23 3.50
CA LYS A 49 -27.21 -0.73 3.47
C LYS A 49 -28.13 0.38 2.99
N ASN A 50 -29.01 0.07 2.03
CA ASN A 50 -30.00 1.02 1.49
C ASN A 50 -29.40 2.37 1.06
N GLY A 51 -28.18 2.36 0.51
CA GLY A 51 -27.47 3.58 0.07
C GLY A 51 -26.86 4.43 1.19
N LYS A 52 -26.92 3.98 2.44
CA LYS A 52 -26.23 4.57 3.60
C LYS A 52 -24.99 3.76 3.95
N THR A 53 -23.90 4.44 4.28
CA THR A 53 -22.61 3.81 4.56
C THR A 53 -22.06 4.31 5.90
N ILE A 54 -21.62 3.37 6.73
CA ILE A 54 -20.83 3.65 7.94
C ILE A 54 -19.42 3.11 7.78
N ALA A 55 -18.47 3.71 8.52
CA ALA A 55 -17.06 3.33 8.47
C ALA A 55 -16.60 2.75 9.81
N PHE A 56 -15.63 1.84 9.75
CA PHE A 56 -14.91 1.29 10.89
C PHE A 56 -13.42 1.56 10.71
N ASP A 57 -12.85 2.29 11.66
CA ASP A 57 -11.49 2.84 11.60
C ASP A 57 -11.26 3.78 10.38
N SER A 58 -10.07 4.37 10.33
CA SER A 58 -9.70 5.47 9.44
C SER A 58 -8.29 5.38 8.86
N GLY A 59 -7.56 4.29 9.10
CA GLY A 59 -6.26 4.08 8.45
C GLY A 59 -5.14 4.98 9.01
N HIS A 60 -4.09 5.12 8.20
CA HIS A 60 -2.91 5.93 8.49
C HIS A 60 -3.15 7.42 8.19
N ILE A 61 -2.40 8.26 8.88
CA ILE A 61 -2.39 9.70 8.64
C ILE A 61 -1.85 10.01 7.23
N ASN A 62 -2.59 10.82 6.47
CA ASN A 62 -2.20 11.30 5.14
C ASN A 62 -1.81 10.19 4.14
N TYR A 63 -2.52 9.06 4.14
CA TYR A 63 -2.31 8.01 3.15
C TYR A 63 -2.48 8.53 1.69
N ASP A 64 -1.44 8.40 0.87
CA ASP A 64 -1.34 9.03 -0.45
C ASP A 64 -2.47 8.64 -1.42
N ASN A 65 -2.95 7.39 -1.38
CA ASN A 65 -3.89 6.86 -2.39
C ASN A 65 -5.36 6.90 -1.95
N ILE A 66 -5.67 7.49 -0.80
CA ILE A 66 -6.99 7.40 -0.17
C ILE A 66 -8.13 7.82 -1.11
N ASP A 67 -7.95 8.92 -1.87
CA ASP A 67 -8.97 9.42 -2.81
C ASP A 67 -9.20 8.46 -3.99
N CYS A 68 -8.16 7.77 -4.45
CA CYS A 68 -8.27 6.76 -5.49
C CYS A 68 -8.95 5.49 -4.97
N ASP A 69 -8.73 5.13 -3.72
CA ASP A 69 -9.29 3.93 -3.12
C ASP A 69 -10.78 4.11 -2.78
N PHE A 70 -11.20 5.27 -2.28
CA PHE A 70 -12.62 5.61 -2.14
C PHE A 70 -13.38 5.51 -3.48
N LYS A 71 -12.77 5.95 -4.59
CA LYS A 71 -13.36 5.82 -5.93
C LYS A 71 -13.54 4.35 -6.34
N LYS A 72 -12.60 3.46 -5.99
CA LYS A 72 -12.69 2.03 -6.33
C LYS A 72 -13.86 1.32 -5.66
N ILE A 73 -14.24 1.77 -4.46
CA ILE A 73 -15.37 1.21 -3.71
C ILE A 73 -16.64 2.04 -3.81
N ASN A 74 -16.64 3.07 -4.65
CA ASN A 74 -17.78 3.96 -4.91
C ASN A 74 -18.36 4.60 -3.63
N ILE A 75 -17.50 4.97 -2.68
CA ILE A 75 -17.89 5.65 -1.44
C ILE A 75 -17.40 7.10 -1.49
N ASN A 76 -18.28 8.04 -1.15
CA ASN A 76 -17.89 9.42 -0.93
C ASN A 76 -17.62 9.63 0.57
N PRO A 77 -16.36 9.86 0.98
CA PRO A 77 -16.00 10.05 2.39
C PRO A 77 -16.75 11.21 3.07
N ASP A 78 -17.08 12.28 2.34
CA ASP A 78 -17.80 13.45 2.88
C ASP A 78 -19.26 13.15 3.25
N LYS A 79 -19.77 11.98 2.85
CA LYS A 79 -21.12 11.51 3.17
C LYS A 79 -21.15 10.49 4.31
N ILE A 80 -20.00 10.06 4.82
CA ILE A 80 -19.92 9.19 5.98
C ILE A 80 -20.33 10.00 7.21
N GLY A 81 -21.49 9.68 7.77
CA GLY A 81 -22.04 10.34 8.96
C GLY A 81 -21.60 9.68 10.27
N HIS A 82 -21.17 8.42 10.24
CA HIS A 82 -20.83 7.65 11.44
C HIS A 82 -19.53 6.86 11.23
N LEU A 83 -18.59 7.05 12.17
CA LEU A 83 -17.31 6.37 12.22
C LEU A 83 -17.15 5.67 13.57
N PHE A 84 -17.00 4.36 13.54
CA PHE A 84 -16.75 3.54 14.72
C PHE A 84 -15.27 3.16 14.77
N LEU A 85 -14.52 3.73 15.72
CA LEU A 85 -13.12 3.37 15.93
C LEU A 85 -13.04 2.14 16.82
N THR A 86 -12.28 1.14 16.42
CA THR A 86 -12.00 0.00 17.28
C THR A 86 -10.97 0.33 18.34
N HIS A 87 -9.96 1.14 17.99
CA HIS A 87 -8.90 1.60 18.89
C HIS A 87 -8.11 2.76 18.28
N LEU A 88 -7.24 3.41 19.08
CA LEU A 88 -6.47 4.61 18.68
C LEU A 88 -5.07 4.36 18.13
N ASP A 89 -4.76 3.18 17.57
CA ASP A 89 -3.44 2.99 16.96
C ASP A 89 -3.29 3.79 15.66
N THR A 90 -2.04 4.09 15.29
CA THR A 90 -1.73 5.04 14.21
C THR A 90 -2.18 4.57 12.83
N ASP A 91 -2.25 3.26 12.63
CA ASP A 91 -2.72 2.58 11.43
C ASP A 91 -4.24 2.40 11.39
N HIS A 92 -4.96 2.71 12.47
CA HIS A 92 -6.42 2.58 12.54
C HIS A 92 -7.14 3.92 12.78
N ALA A 93 -6.54 4.86 13.52
CA ALA A 93 -7.14 6.15 13.84
C ALA A 93 -6.40 7.35 13.23
N GLY A 94 -5.34 7.12 12.46
CA GLY A 94 -4.48 8.15 11.89
C GLY A 94 -5.17 9.03 10.84
N GLY A 95 -6.11 8.48 10.06
CA GLY A 95 -6.83 9.23 9.03
C GLY A 95 -7.76 10.33 9.55
N ILE A 96 -8.00 10.39 10.85
CA ILE A 96 -8.73 11.50 11.51
C ILE A 96 -7.89 12.24 12.55
N ASP A 97 -6.57 12.02 12.58
CA ASP A 97 -5.67 12.74 13.48
C ASP A 97 -5.67 14.24 13.16
N LEU A 98 -5.79 15.08 14.20
CA LEU A 98 -5.89 16.54 14.10
C LEU A 98 -4.70 17.23 13.40
N THR A 99 -3.57 16.53 13.27
CA THR A 99 -2.37 17.04 12.58
C THR A 99 -2.30 16.65 11.11
N GLY A 100 -3.26 15.86 10.62
CA GLY A 100 -3.37 15.40 9.24
C GLY A 100 -4.63 15.89 8.54
N ARG A 101 -4.83 15.42 7.31
CA ARG A 101 -6.09 15.55 6.59
C ARG A 101 -7.11 14.59 7.21
N ASN A 102 -8.18 15.11 7.79
CA ASN A 102 -9.31 14.31 8.21
C ASN A 102 -10.04 13.74 6.98
N ILE A 103 -10.06 12.40 6.85
CA ILE A 103 -10.69 11.71 5.72
C ILE A 103 -12.21 11.55 5.88
N PHE A 104 -12.78 11.83 7.07
CA PHE A 104 -14.21 11.76 7.35
C PHE A 104 -14.69 13.07 8.02
N PRO A 105 -14.68 14.21 7.30
CA PRO A 105 -14.85 15.53 7.91
C PRO A 105 -16.22 15.78 8.57
N LYS A 106 -17.23 14.95 8.29
CA LYS A 106 -18.60 15.08 8.83
C LYS A 106 -19.02 13.92 9.72
N ALA A 107 -18.16 12.94 9.94
CA ALA A 107 -18.53 11.75 10.70
C ALA A 107 -18.56 12.06 12.20
N HIS A 108 -19.63 11.60 12.85
CA HIS A 108 -19.67 11.46 14.30
C HIS A 108 -18.88 10.22 14.72
N VAL A 109 -18.00 10.37 15.70
CA VAL A 109 -17.07 9.31 16.12
C VAL A 109 -17.61 8.57 17.34
N TYR A 110 -17.53 7.25 17.32
CA TYR A 110 -17.82 6.35 18.44
C TYR A 110 -16.55 5.56 18.78
N MET A 111 -16.20 5.49 20.06
CA MET A 111 -14.93 4.90 20.49
C MET A 111 -15.04 4.37 21.92
N GLY A 112 -14.30 3.30 22.22
CA GLY A 112 -14.13 2.81 23.58
C GLY A 112 -13.64 3.92 24.52
N ALA A 113 -14.35 4.15 25.62
CA ALA A 113 -14.10 5.28 26.52
C ALA A 113 -12.67 5.28 27.06
N ASP A 114 -12.12 4.09 27.34
CA ASP A 114 -10.78 3.92 27.90
C ASP A 114 -9.65 4.29 26.91
N GLU A 115 -9.92 4.42 25.61
CA GLU A 115 -8.94 4.94 24.65
C GLU A 115 -8.54 6.40 24.96
N GLU A 116 -9.40 7.16 25.66
CA GLU A 116 -9.09 8.53 26.12
C GLU A 116 -7.80 8.58 26.95
N LYS A 117 -7.48 7.52 27.71
CA LYS A 117 -6.26 7.40 28.52
C LYS A 117 -4.98 7.55 27.71
N TYR A 118 -5.02 7.23 26.41
CA TYR A 118 -3.91 7.48 25.48
C TYR A 118 -3.79 8.96 25.10
N MET A 119 -4.92 9.63 24.85
CA MET A 119 -4.95 11.04 24.47
C MET A 119 -4.58 11.95 25.65
N THR A 120 -5.03 11.60 26.86
CA THR A 120 -4.66 12.29 28.12
C THR A 120 -3.26 11.93 28.61
N ARG A 121 -2.62 10.92 27.98
CA ARG A 121 -1.29 10.39 28.33
C ARG A 121 -1.18 9.79 29.72
N GLU A 122 -2.30 9.38 30.32
CA GLU A 122 -2.33 8.60 31.55
C GLU A 122 -1.58 7.27 31.38
N ILE A 123 -1.63 6.71 30.16
CA ILE A 123 -0.94 5.47 29.82
C ILE A 123 -0.03 5.65 28.61
N ARG A 124 1.01 4.81 28.57
CA ARG A 124 1.89 4.65 27.41
C ARG A 124 1.44 3.48 26.57
N ARG A 125 1.58 3.60 25.25
CA ARG A 125 1.26 2.52 24.31
C ARG A 125 2.24 1.36 24.41
N LYS A 126 3.54 1.66 24.52
CA LYS A 126 4.59 0.66 24.75
C LYS A 126 5.89 1.29 25.26
N GLY A 127 6.44 0.81 26.37
CA GLY A 127 7.73 1.28 26.89
C GLY A 127 7.82 2.80 27.07
N VAL A 128 8.62 3.47 26.23
CA VAL A 128 8.75 4.95 26.21
C VAL A 128 7.79 5.65 25.24
N PHE A 129 7.08 4.90 24.40
CA PHE A 129 6.17 5.43 23.39
C PHE A 129 4.81 5.77 24.00
N HIS A 130 4.45 7.05 23.97
CA HIS A 130 3.07 7.49 24.12
C HIS A 130 2.36 7.32 22.79
N ASN A 131 1.06 7.04 22.84
CA ASN A 131 0.23 7.19 21.65
C ASN A 131 0.24 8.67 21.24
N CYS A 132 0.33 8.94 19.94
CA CYS A 132 0.38 10.29 19.40
C CYS A 132 -0.82 10.65 18.53
N VAL A 133 -1.78 9.73 18.37
CA VAL A 133 -3.06 10.02 17.74
C VAL A 133 -3.85 10.96 18.62
N LYS A 134 -4.40 12.02 18.01
CA LYS A 134 -5.32 12.96 18.64
C LYS A 134 -6.50 13.18 17.71
N ILE A 135 -7.70 13.01 18.20
CA ILE A 135 -8.94 13.23 17.43
C ILE A 135 -9.68 14.44 18.00
N ALA A 136 -10.66 14.96 17.26
CA ALA A 136 -11.50 16.06 17.73
C ALA A 136 -12.37 15.63 18.92
N ASP A 137 -12.72 16.58 19.78
CA ASP A 137 -13.68 16.37 20.87
C ASP A 137 -15.09 16.10 20.31
N GLY A 138 -16.00 15.64 21.19
CA GLY A 138 -17.41 15.42 20.84
C GLY A 138 -17.75 14.02 20.33
N TRP A 139 -16.84 13.06 20.48
CA TRP A 139 -17.10 11.64 20.22
C TRP A 139 -18.01 11.02 21.30
N THR A 140 -18.68 9.90 20.97
CA THR A 140 -19.50 9.14 21.92
C THR A 140 -18.69 8.03 22.59
N PRO A 141 -18.56 8.04 23.92
CA PRO A 141 -17.83 7.01 24.65
C PRO A 141 -18.60 5.70 24.80
N ILE A 142 -17.92 4.59 24.53
CA ILE A 142 -18.43 3.22 24.73
C ILE A 142 -17.76 2.65 25.99
N LYS A 143 -18.51 2.54 27.08
CA LYS A 143 -18.02 1.98 28.36
C LYS A 143 -18.40 0.52 28.53
N ASP A 144 -19.64 0.21 28.18
CA ASP A 144 -20.25 -1.11 28.27
C ASP A 144 -20.81 -1.50 26.90
N ILE A 145 -21.34 -2.71 26.82
CA ILE A 145 -22.03 -3.18 25.62
C ILE A 145 -23.17 -2.21 25.28
N SER A 146 -23.13 -1.68 24.07
CA SER A 146 -24.04 -0.61 23.62
C SER A 146 -24.55 -0.94 22.23
N ILE A 147 -25.82 -0.64 21.95
CA ILE A 147 -26.41 -0.82 20.61
C ILE A 147 -26.73 0.57 20.06
N PHE A 148 -26.27 0.82 18.84
CA PHE A 148 -26.54 2.05 18.09
C PHE A 148 -27.37 1.71 16.85
N GLU A 149 -28.42 2.49 16.62
CA GLU A 149 -29.19 2.46 15.37
C GLU A 149 -28.86 3.75 14.62
N VAL A 150 -28.05 3.63 13.57
CA VAL A 150 -27.53 4.78 12.81
C VAL A 150 -27.85 4.61 11.33
N ASP A 151 -28.56 5.57 10.74
CA ASP A 151 -28.94 5.52 9.32
C ASP A 151 -29.65 4.20 8.89
N GLY A 152 -30.36 3.54 9.82
CA GLY A 152 -31.03 2.24 9.59
C GLY A 152 -30.11 1.01 9.62
N ILE A 153 -28.90 1.17 10.17
CA ILE A 153 -27.91 0.12 10.41
C ILE A 153 -27.77 -0.06 11.93
N LYS A 154 -27.93 -1.30 12.39
CA LYS A 154 -27.70 -1.67 13.78
C LYS A 154 -26.21 -1.96 13.98
N VAL A 155 -25.61 -1.34 14.99
CA VAL A 155 -24.22 -1.56 15.40
C VAL A 155 -24.18 -1.86 16.90
N GLU A 156 -23.90 -3.10 17.27
CA GLU A 156 -23.60 -3.47 18.65
C GLU A 156 -22.11 -3.33 18.91
N ALA A 157 -21.73 -2.47 19.84
CA ALA A 157 -20.37 -2.28 20.30
C ALA A 157 -20.10 -3.09 21.56
N ILE A 158 -19.02 -3.87 21.55
CA ILE A 158 -18.64 -4.75 22.66
C ILE A 158 -17.20 -4.43 23.06
N PRO A 159 -16.94 -3.93 24.28
CA PRO A 159 -15.59 -3.74 24.78
C PRO A 159 -14.81 -5.07 24.87
N VAL A 160 -13.65 -5.14 24.23
CA VAL A 160 -12.74 -6.31 24.20
C VAL A 160 -11.31 -5.83 24.50
N PRO A 161 -11.04 -5.30 25.70
CA PRO A 161 -9.75 -4.69 26.01
C PRO A 161 -8.63 -5.73 25.99
N GLY A 162 -7.42 -5.30 25.67
CA GLY A 162 -6.22 -6.14 25.65
C GLY A 162 -5.20 -5.68 24.62
N HIS A 163 -5.60 -5.61 23.34
CA HIS A 163 -4.78 -5.01 22.28
C HIS A 163 -4.45 -3.55 22.59
N THR A 164 -5.50 -2.78 22.86
CA THR A 164 -5.47 -1.48 23.52
C THR A 164 -6.40 -1.52 24.74
N VAL A 165 -6.38 -0.47 25.56
CA VAL A 165 -7.16 -0.44 26.81
C VAL A 165 -8.66 -0.25 26.60
N GLY A 166 -9.08 0.38 25.51
CA GLY A 166 -10.48 0.58 25.14
C GLY A 166 -10.84 -0.10 23.82
N HIS A 167 -10.08 -1.13 23.41
CA HIS A 167 -10.36 -1.88 22.18
C HIS A 167 -11.81 -2.35 22.17
N THR A 168 -12.52 -2.08 21.08
CA THR A 168 -13.94 -2.37 20.91
C THR A 168 -14.16 -3.13 19.61
N VAL A 169 -14.92 -4.21 19.67
CA VAL A 169 -15.40 -4.93 18.48
C VAL A 169 -16.82 -4.51 18.17
N TYR A 170 -17.22 -4.63 16.91
CA TYR A 170 -18.55 -4.24 16.46
C TYR A 170 -19.26 -5.39 15.77
N ILE A 171 -20.54 -5.61 16.09
CA ILE A 171 -21.43 -6.48 15.32
C ILE A 171 -22.38 -5.59 14.52
N VAL A 172 -22.42 -5.80 13.20
CA VAL A 172 -23.23 -5.00 12.29
C VAL A 172 -24.39 -5.83 11.76
N ASP A 173 -25.61 -5.33 11.94
CA ASP A 173 -26.86 -5.96 11.52
C ASP A 173 -26.95 -7.46 11.88
N ASP A 174 -26.41 -7.82 13.05
CA ASP A 174 -26.35 -9.19 13.58
C ASP A 174 -25.68 -10.21 12.64
N LYS A 175 -24.88 -9.75 11.68
CA LYS A 175 -24.31 -10.58 10.59
C LYS A 175 -22.81 -10.50 10.47
N ILE A 176 -22.20 -9.37 10.81
CA ILE A 176 -20.79 -9.11 10.51
C ILE A 176 -20.07 -8.71 11.78
N LEU A 177 -18.99 -9.40 12.11
CA LEU A 177 -18.11 -9.06 13.22
C LEU A 177 -16.90 -8.27 12.71
N ILE A 178 -16.76 -7.03 13.16
CA ILE A 178 -15.56 -6.22 13.00
C ILE A 178 -14.67 -6.46 14.24
N SER A 179 -13.71 -7.39 14.14
CA SER A 179 -12.89 -7.82 15.29
C SER A 179 -11.60 -7.02 15.44
N ARG A 180 -11.02 -6.55 14.33
CA ARG A 180 -9.73 -5.83 14.30
C ARG A 180 -8.64 -6.54 15.10
N ASP A 181 -7.79 -5.77 15.78
CA ASP A 181 -6.51 -6.20 16.33
C ASP A 181 -6.61 -6.90 17.68
N CYS A 182 -7.80 -7.32 18.11
CA CYS A 182 -7.90 -8.34 19.15
C CYS A 182 -7.60 -9.73 18.57
N LEU A 183 -7.92 -9.96 17.29
CA LEU A 183 -7.92 -11.27 16.62
C LEU A 183 -7.17 -11.23 15.28
N VAL A 184 -6.36 -12.26 15.00
CA VAL A 184 -5.74 -12.47 13.68
C VAL A 184 -5.92 -13.91 13.23
N ILE A 185 -6.15 -14.14 11.94
CA ILE A 185 -6.58 -15.44 11.40
C ILE A 185 -5.63 -15.88 10.28
N ASN A 186 -5.23 -17.15 10.29
CA ASN A 186 -4.56 -17.83 9.17
C ASN A 186 -5.26 -19.16 8.85
N GLU A 187 -4.63 -19.99 8.02
CA GLU A 187 -5.17 -21.27 7.58
C GLU A 187 -5.43 -22.27 8.73
N ASN A 188 -4.78 -22.09 9.88
CA ASN A 188 -4.89 -22.98 11.03
C ASN A 188 -5.99 -22.57 12.01
N GLY A 189 -6.54 -21.36 11.89
CA GLY A 189 -7.55 -20.79 12.77
C GLY A 189 -7.19 -19.38 13.24
N GLY A 190 -7.99 -18.83 14.16
CA GLY A 190 -7.72 -17.53 14.76
C GLY A 190 -6.98 -17.59 16.10
N TYR A 191 -6.18 -16.56 16.33
CA TYR A 191 -5.28 -16.39 17.46
C TYR A 191 -5.50 -15.02 18.10
N ALA A 192 -5.15 -14.88 19.38
CA ALA A 192 -4.99 -13.56 19.95
C ALA A 192 -3.90 -12.80 19.18
N PHE A 193 -4.09 -11.50 19.00
CA PHE A 193 -3.16 -10.67 18.23
C PHE A 193 -1.74 -10.70 18.79
N PHE A 194 -0.78 -10.29 17.95
CA PHE A 194 0.64 -10.36 18.24
C PHE A 194 1.03 -9.64 19.52
N ASP A 195 1.75 -10.31 20.43
CA ASP A 195 2.18 -9.74 21.71
C ASP A 195 3.01 -8.47 21.54
N PHE A 196 3.82 -8.42 20.48
CA PHE A 196 4.63 -7.25 20.19
C PHE A 196 3.77 -5.99 19.98
N PHE A 197 2.55 -6.11 19.47
CA PHE A 197 1.66 -4.98 19.23
C PHE A 197 0.58 -4.84 20.31
N THR A 198 0.53 -5.69 21.33
CA THR A 198 -0.59 -5.77 22.27
C THR A 198 -0.23 -5.15 23.62
N GLN A 199 -1.08 -4.24 24.14
CA GLN A 199 -0.88 -3.56 25.44
C GLN A 199 -0.85 -4.56 26.61
N ASN A 200 -1.78 -5.51 26.63
CA ASN A 200 -1.88 -6.56 27.64
C ASN A 200 -2.31 -7.88 26.99
N PRO A 201 -1.35 -8.74 26.60
CA PRO A 201 -1.63 -10.03 25.96
C PRO A 201 -2.52 -10.97 26.75
N LYS A 202 -2.34 -11.04 28.07
CA LYS A 202 -3.15 -11.88 28.94
C LYS A 202 -4.60 -11.43 28.89
N LYS A 203 -4.83 -10.12 29.03
CA LYS A 203 -6.16 -9.53 28.96
C LYS A 203 -6.81 -9.73 27.59
N ASN A 204 -6.05 -9.61 26.50
CA ASN A 204 -6.57 -9.85 25.14
C ASN A 204 -7.15 -11.27 25.01
N LYS A 205 -6.40 -12.28 25.44
CA LYS A 205 -6.84 -13.69 25.45
C LYS A 205 -8.10 -13.90 26.29
N GLU A 206 -8.13 -13.34 27.50
CA GLU A 206 -9.31 -13.40 28.37
C GLU A 206 -10.55 -12.74 27.72
N SER A 207 -10.37 -11.59 27.07
CA SER A 207 -11.44 -10.88 26.38
C SER A 207 -11.95 -11.64 25.16
N LEU A 208 -11.08 -12.29 24.39
CA LEU A 208 -11.47 -13.14 23.26
C LEU A 208 -12.27 -14.37 23.70
N ILE A 209 -11.94 -14.99 24.83
CA ILE A 209 -12.71 -16.12 25.38
C ILE A 209 -14.13 -15.67 25.72
N LYS A 210 -14.26 -14.52 26.39
CA LYS A 210 -15.57 -13.92 26.70
C LYS A 210 -16.34 -13.55 25.44
N LEU A 211 -15.67 -12.99 24.44
CA LEU A 211 -16.26 -12.66 23.15
C LEU A 211 -16.80 -13.92 22.46
N ARG A 212 -15.98 -14.97 22.34
CA ARG A 212 -16.40 -16.26 21.77
C ARG A 212 -17.66 -16.80 22.45
N ASP A 213 -17.68 -16.80 23.78
CA ASP A 213 -18.81 -17.34 24.53
C ASP A 213 -20.09 -16.52 24.34
N ARG A 214 -19.97 -15.19 24.21
CA ARG A 214 -21.10 -14.30 23.88
C ARG A 214 -21.62 -14.52 22.45
N LEU A 215 -20.73 -14.79 21.50
CA LEU A 215 -21.09 -14.90 20.10
C LEU A 215 -21.75 -16.25 19.73
N LYS A 216 -21.96 -17.15 20.68
CA LYS A 216 -22.64 -18.45 20.44
C LYS A 216 -24.08 -18.31 19.96
N ASP A 217 -24.74 -17.23 20.38
CA ASP A 217 -26.15 -16.98 20.06
C ASP A 217 -26.34 -16.19 18.77
N TYR A 218 -25.26 -15.89 18.04
CA TYR A 218 -25.30 -15.13 16.79
C TYR A 218 -25.11 -16.03 15.57
N ASP A 219 -25.88 -15.77 14.52
CA ASP A 219 -25.69 -16.33 13.18
C ASP A 219 -24.87 -15.37 12.31
N LEU A 220 -23.61 -15.16 12.70
CA LEU A 220 -22.69 -14.30 11.97
C LEU A 220 -22.26 -14.97 10.66
N LYS A 221 -22.16 -14.18 9.60
CA LYS A 221 -21.68 -14.61 8.28
C LYS A 221 -20.18 -14.42 8.10
N TYR A 222 -19.66 -13.28 8.56
CA TYR A 222 -18.28 -12.88 8.32
C TYR A 222 -17.62 -12.28 9.56
N VAL A 223 -16.30 -12.44 9.63
CA VAL A 223 -15.42 -11.67 10.51
C VAL A 223 -14.43 -10.87 9.67
N CYS A 224 -14.28 -9.59 10.02
CA CYS A 224 -13.42 -8.62 9.36
C CYS A 224 -12.32 -8.20 10.34
N THR A 225 -11.08 -8.61 10.10
CA THR A 225 -9.95 -8.31 10.98
C THR A 225 -9.20 -7.04 10.56
N GLY A 226 -8.20 -6.60 11.33
CA GLY A 226 -7.39 -5.43 10.98
C GLY A 226 -6.34 -5.74 9.92
N HIS A 227 -5.71 -6.91 10.05
CA HIS A 227 -4.48 -7.25 9.32
C HIS A 227 -4.52 -8.62 8.61
N SER A 228 -5.62 -9.36 8.65
CA SER A 228 -5.75 -10.67 7.99
C SER A 228 -6.99 -10.80 7.10
N GLY A 229 -7.63 -9.69 6.74
CA GLY A 229 -8.74 -9.63 5.79
C GLY A 229 -10.08 -10.15 6.32
N MET A 230 -10.99 -10.45 5.39
CA MET A 230 -12.32 -10.97 5.68
C MET A 230 -12.32 -12.51 5.64
N HIS A 231 -12.99 -13.13 6.62
CA HIS A 231 -13.17 -14.59 6.69
C HIS A 231 -14.63 -14.95 6.90
N PRO A 232 -15.11 -16.07 6.34
CA PRO A 232 -16.38 -16.66 6.77
C PRO A 232 -16.33 -16.94 8.27
N TYR A 233 -17.39 -16.54 8.97
CA TYR A 233 -17.50 -16.77 10.40
C TYR A 233 -17.70 -18.27 10.67
N SER A 234 -16.92 -18.81 11.61
CA SER A 234 -17.02 -20.20 12.06
C SER A 234 -16.29 -20.36 13.39
N GLU A 235 -16.53 -21.44 14.12
CA GLU A 235 -15.83 -21.72 15.39
C GLU A 235 -14.29 -21.75 15.23
N LYS A 236 -13.78 -22.04 14.03
CA LYS A 236 -12.34 -22.07 13.73
C LYS A 236 -11.65 -20.73 13.98
N ILE A 237 -12.37 -19.60 13.88
CA ILE A 237 -11.79 -18.28 14.14
C ILE A 237 -11.43 -18.09 15.62
N PHE A 238 -11.96 -18.93 16.51
CA PHE A 238 -11.67 -18.89 17.95
C PHE A 238 -10.77 -20.05 18.42
N LYS A 239 -10.21 -20.83 17.50
CA LYS A 239 -9.52 -22.11 17.81
C LYS A 239 -8.28 -21.97 18.68
N HIS A 240 -7.52 -20.88 18.56
CA HIS A 240 -6.23 -20.69 19.22
C HIS A 240 -6.14 -19.35 19.99
N ILE A 241 -7.28 -18.79 20.40
CA ILE A 241 -7.35 -17.49 21.08
C ILE A 241 -6.76 -17.47 22.49
N ASP A 242 -6.47 -18.64 23.06
CA ASP A 242 -5.67 -18.80 24.28
C ASP A 242 -4.18 -18.52 24.05
N LYS A 243 -3.76 -18.43 22.78
CA LYS A 243 -2.38 -18.21 22.35
C LYS A 243 -2.29 -16.97 21.49
N SER A 244 -1.15 -16.30 21.59
CA SER A 244 -0.84 -15.18 20.72
C SER A 244 -0.30 -15.71 19.40
N ALA A 245 -0.67 -15.04 18.31
CA ALA A 245 -0.04 -15.28 17.03
C ALA A 245 1.46 -14.99 17.12
N THR A 246 2.25 -15.75 16.36
CA THR A 246 3.70 -15.58 16.26
C THR A 246 4.09 -15.46 14.80
N PHE A 247 5.17 -14.74 14.52
CA PHE A 247 5.66 -14.52 13.18
C PHE A 247 7.18 -14.31 13.20
N GLY A 248 7.84 -14.75 12.14
CA GLY A 248 9.27 -14.59 11.95
C GLY A 248 9.66 -14.94 10.52
N LYS A 249 10.90 -14.64 10.13
CA LYS A 249 11.36 -14.95 8.76
C LYS A 249 11.40 -16.46 8.49
N THR A 250 11.68 -17.27 9.50
CA THR A 250 11.73 -18.74 9.42
C THR A 250 10.39 -19.40 9.70
N ASN A 251 9.46 -18.69 10.35
CA ASN A 251 8.11 -19.15 10.64
C ASN A 251 7.12 -18.01 10.36
N PRO A 252 6.80 -17.75 9.09
CA PRO A 252 5.85 -16.72 8.72
C PRO A 252 4.45 -17.08 9.23
N PHE A 253 3.63 -16.07 9.53
CA PHE A 253 2.28 -16.31 10.03
C PHE A 253 1.34 -16.82 8.94
N HIS A 254 1.48 -16.28 7.72
CA HIS A 254 0.83 -16.80 6.52
C HIS A 254 1.85 -17.58 5.67
N LYS A 255 1.57 -18.86 5.40
CA LYS A 255 2.46 -19.75 4.63
C LYS A 255 2.42 -19.50 3.12
N ASP A 256 1.23 -19.20 2.61
CA ASP A 256 1.03 -18.75 1.23
C ASP A 256 1.11 -17.22 1.24
N GLY A 257 2.24 -16.64 0.83
CA GLY A 257 2.35 -15.20 0.88
C GLY A 257 3.65 -14.64 0.36
N GLU A 258 3.69 -14.32 -0.93
CA GLU A 258 4.45 -13.15 -1.38
C GLU A 258 3.68 -11.91 -0.94
N TYR A 259 3.92 -11.46 0.28
CA TYR A 259 3.32 -10.23 0.76
C TYR A 259 4.34 -9.27 1.35
N ASN A 260 4.67 -8.24 0.57
CA ASN A 260 5.26 -7.02 1.08
C ASN A 260 4.16 -5.94 1.08
N PRO A 261 3.54 -5.64 2.23
CA PRO A 261 2.49 -4.60 2.34
C PRO A 261 2.97 -3.23 1.88
N PHE A 262 4.29 -3.03 1.88
CA PHE A 262 4.96 -1.77 1.59
C PHE A 262 5.58 -1.74 0.19
N ASP A 263 5.49 -2.83 -0.59
CA ASP A 263 5.76 -2.73 -2.02
C ASP A 263 4.60 -1.95 -2.62
N LYS A 264 4.86 -0.66 -2.89
CA LYS A 264 4.01 0.15 -3.76
C LYS A 264 3.71 -0.72 -4.98
N LYS A 265 2.42 -0.95 -5.25
CA LYS A 265 1.91 -1.56 -6.48
C LYS A 265 2.80 -1.04 -7.61
N THR A 266 3.73 -1.87 -8.08
CA THR A 266 4.73 -1.41 -9.03
C THR A 266 3.95 -1.18 -10.31
N GLU A 267 3.63 0.08 -10.59
CA GLU A 267 3.35 0.43 -11.97
C GLU A 267 4.54 -0.11 -12.78
N PRO A 268 4.27 -0.89 -13.83
CA PRO A 268 5.34 -1.51 -14.59
C PRO A 268 6.27 -0.41 -15.10
N ASP A 269 7.53 -0.43 -14.61
CA ASP A 269 8.58 0.44 -15.13
C ASP A 269 9.03 -0.16 -16.46
N TYR A 270 8.37 0.29 -17.53
CA TYR A 270 8.68 -0.12 -18.90
C TYR A 270 10.12 0.21 -19.32
N ARG A 271 10.89 0.95 -18.50
CA ARG A 271 12.19 1.54 -18.82
C ARG A 271 12.15 2.25 -20.19
N ASN A 272 13.27 2.80 -20.63
CA ASN A 272 13.37 3.45 -21.93
C ASN A 272 14.58 2.86 -22.67
N TRP A 273 14.42 2.55 -23.96
CA TRP A 273 15.52 2.07 -24.80
C TRP A 273 16.67 3.08 -24.89
N VAL A 274 16.39 4.35 -24.64
CA VAL A 274 17.38 5.42 -24.45
C VAL A 274 17.55 5.64 -22.94
N PRO A 275 18.67 5.21 -22.32
CA PRO A 275 18.85 5.35 -20.88
C PRO A 275 19.03 6.81 -20.44
N LYS A 276 18.47 7.18 -19.28
CA LYS A 276 18.68 8.52 -18.68
C LYS A 276 20.16 8.88 -18.52
N ARG A 277 21.03 7.91 -18.26
CA ARG A 277 22.49 8.10 -18.18
C ARG A 277 23.09 8.62 -19.49
N MET A 278 22.59 8.15 -20.63
CA MET A 278 23.09 8.58 -21.94
C MET A 278 22.68 10.02 -22.23
N LEU A 279 21.44 10.39 -21.86
CA LEU A 279 20.99 11.77 -21.94
C LEU A 279 21.85 12.71 -21.07
N LYS A 280 22.09 12.33 -19.81
CA LYS A 280 22.96 13.11 -18.91
C LYS A 280 24.38 13.24 -19.46
N ALA A 281 24.98 12.16 -19.96
CA ALA A 281 26.31 12.18 -20.53
C ALA A 281 26.41 13.15 -21.71
N LYS A 282 25.47 13.11 -22.66
CA LYS A 282 25.50 13.99 -23.85
C LYS A 282 25.26 15.46 -23.52
N ILE A 283 24.39 15.75 -22.55
CA ILE A 283 24.22 17.11 -22.03
C ILE A 283 25.54 17.61 -21.41
N ILE A 284 26.19 16.80 -20.56
CA ILE A 284 27.45 17.16 -19.91
C ILE A 284 28.56 17.37 -20.95
N GLU A 285 28.73 16.46 -21.91
CA GLU A 285 29.71 16.61 -23.00
C GLU A 285 29.50 17.91 -23.79
N SER A 286 28.25 18.24 -24.12
CA SER A 286 27.91 19.49 -24.81
C SER A 286 28.24 20.73 -23.98
N LEU A 287 27.95 20.71 -22.67
CA LEU A 287 28.27 21.81 -21.76
C LEU A 287 29.78 21.99 -21.58
N VAL A 288 30.53 20.90 -21.44
CA VAL A 288 31.99 20.94 -21.34
C VAL A 288 32.58 21.51 -22.63
N CYS A 289 32.12 21.05 -23.79
CA CYS A 289 32.59 21.57 -25.08
C CYS A 289 32.26 23.06 -25.26
N LEU A 290 31.06 23.50 -24.82
CA LEU A 290 30.69 24.92 -24.82
C LEU A 290 31.61 25.76 -23.93
N ILE A 291 31.92 25.29 -22.72
CA ILE A 291 32.83 25.98 -21.81
C ILE A 291 34.22 26.09 -22.43
N LEU A 292 34.74 25.01 -23.01
CA LEU A 292 36.03 25.04 -23.71
C LEU A 292 36.00 25.99 -24.91
N PHE A 293 34.92 25.98 -25.71
CA PHE A 293 34.75 26.92 -26.81
C PHE A 293 34.80 28.38 -26.33
N ILE A 294 34.13 28.70 -25.23
CA ILE A 294 34.16 30.06 -24.65
C ILE A 294 35.56 30.44 -24.19
N LEU A 295 36.23 29.55 -23.44
CA LEU A 295 37.53 29.83 -22.83
C LEU A 295 38.68 29.93 -23.85
N PHE A 296 38.68 29.07 -24.88
CA PHE A 296 39.80 28.92 -25.82
C PHE A 296 39.50 29.51 -27.21
N GLY A 297 38.25 29.83 -27.52
CA GLY A 297 37.82 30.25 -28.86
C GLY A 297 37.08 31.58 -28.90
N ALA A 298 36.04 31.75 -28.08
CA ALA A 298 35.16 32.92 -28.13
C ALA A 298 35.62 34.09 -27.24
N SER A 299 36.57 33.87 -26.34
CA SER A 299 37.16 34.89 -25.47
C SER A 299 38.67 34.93 -25.57
N ASP A 300 39.24 36.06 -25.17
CA ASP A 300 40.69 36.32 -25.22
C ASP A 300 41.39 35.95 -23.90
N LEU A 301 40.69 35.17 -23.06
CA LEU A 301 41.09 34.88 -21.69
C LEU A 301 42.30 33.94 -21.62
N ILE A 302 42.37 32.94 -22.49
CA ILE A 302 43.42 31.92 -22.47
C ILE A 302 44.27 31.94 -23.74
N LEU A 303 43.66 31.94 -24.93
CA LEU A 303 44.36 31.96 -26.21
C LEU A 303 44.16 33.27 -26.96
N GLN A 304 45.18 33.68 -27.70
CA GLN A 304 45.17 34.91 -28.50
C GLN A 304 45.64 34.65 -29.94
N GLY A 305 45.33 35.59 -30.83
CA GLY A 305 45.78 35.55 -32.23
C GLY A 305 45.30 34.32 -33.01
N ARG A 306 46.15 33.80 -33.90
CA ARG A 306 45.78 32.73 -34.84
C ARG A 306 45.39 31.42 -34.15
N GLN A 307 45.97 31.10 -33.00
CA GLN A 307 45.65 29.89 -32.25
C GLN A 307 44.20 29.92 -31.71
N ARG A 308 43.75 31.08 -31.20
CA ARG A 308 42.36 31.27 -30.74
C ARG A 308 41.36 31.01 -31.86
N ILE A 309 41.63 31.53 -33.07
CA ILE A 309 40.74 31.35 -34.22
C ILE A 309 40.64 29.87 -34.61
N ILE A 310 41.78 29.16 -34.66
CA ILE A 310 41.81 27.73 -35.01
C ILE A 310 41.04 26.90 -33.98
N TRP A 311 41.32 27.09 -32.68
CA TRP A 311 40.63 26.37 -31.61
C TRP A 311 39.16 26.75 -31.51
N GLY A 312 38.80 28.01 -31.75
CA GLY A 312 37.42 28.47 -31.83
C GLY A 312 36.63 27.78 -32.94
N LEU A 313 37.20 27.61 -34.13
CA LEU A 313 36.54 26.87 -35.21
C LEU A 313 36.36 25.39 -34.85
N ILE A 314 37.41 24.73 -34.33
CA ILE A 314 37.35 23.30 -33.96
C ILE A 314 36.31 23.06 -32.85
N LEU A 315 36.39 23.83 -31.76
CA LEU A 315 35.49 23.68 -30.62
C LEU A 315 34.07 24.15 -30.94
N GLY A 316 33.92 25.17 -31.77
CA GLY A 316 32.61 25.65 -32.23
C GLY A 316 31.89 24.62 -33.09
N ILE A 317 32.58 24.03 -34.07
CA ILE A 317 32.04 22.93 -34.89
C ILE A 317 31.75 21.71 -34.02
N GLY A 318 32.68 21.33 -33.13
CA GLY A 318 32.50 20.22 -32.19
C GLY A 318 31.27 20.41 -31.29
N PHE A 319 31.08 21.61 -30.76
CA PHE A 319 29.90 21.96 -29.95
C PHE A 319 28.61 21.84 -30.75
N LEU A 320 28.56 22.35 -31.99
CA LEU A 320 27.38 22.24 -32.84
C LEU A 320 27.01 20.78 -33.12
N ILE A 321 28.00 19.93 -33.39
CA ILE A 321 27.78 18.49 -33.59
C ILE A 321 27.23 17.84 -32.32
N LEU A 322 27.84 18.10 -31.15
CA LEU A 322 27.37 17.56 -29.87
C LEU A 322 25.97 18.05 -29.51
N LEU A 323 25.65 19.30 -29.83
CA LEU A 323 24.33 19.88 -29.62
C LEU A 323 23.27 19.16 -30.47
N LEU A 324 23.57 18.90 -31.75
CA LEU A 324 22.68 18.15 -32.64
C LEU A 324 22.48 16.71 -32.17
N ILE A 325 23.55 16.03 -31.75
CA ILE A 325 23.48 14.68 -31.19
C ILE A 325 22.64 14.68 -29.90
N THR A 326 22.84 15.67 -29.01
CA THR A 326 22.08 15.79 -27.77
C THR A 326 20.59 16.02 -28.05
N ALA A 327 20.26 16.91 -28.98
CA ALA A 327 18.88 17.14 -29.41
C ALA A 327 18.25 15.85 -29.99
N TRP A 328 18.99 15.12 -30.81
CA TRP A 328 18.54 13.84 -31.37
C TRP A 328 18.29 12.80 -30.27
N VAL A 329 19.19 12.65 -29.30
CA VAL A 329 19.02 11.72 -28.15
C VAL A 329 17.81 12.12 -27.31
N ILE A 330 17.54 13.41 -27.10
CA ILE A 330 16.33 13.89 -26.41
C ILE A 330 15.06 13.49 -27.19
N ILE A 331 15.06 13.68 -28.51
CA ILE A 331 13.93 13.32 -29.37
C ILE A 331 13.68 11.81 -29.28
N LEU A 332 14.73 10.98 -29.39
CA LEU A 332 14.62 9.53 -29.27
C LEU A 332 14.13 9.10 -27.88
N TYR A 333 14.67 9.69 -26.81
CA TYR A 333 14.21 9.42 -25.45
C TYR A 333 12.71 9.64 -25.33
N ARG A 334 12.21 10.75 -25.84
CA ARG A 334 10.78 11.09 -25.81
C ARG A 334 9.91 10.21 -26.71
N ALA A 335 10.46 9.67 -27.80
CA ALA A 335 9.76 8.76 -28.70
C ALA A 335 9.62 7.36 -28.11
N PHE A 336 10.64 6.89 -27.38
CA PHE A 336 10.67 5.58 -26.73
C PHE A 336 10.22 5.59 -25.26
N ASP A 337 9.70 6.73 -24.78
CA ASP A 337 9.05 6.81 -23.48
C ASP A 337 7.66 6.19 -23.56
N TYR A 338 7.47 5.04 -22.90
CA TYR A 338 6.21 4.30 -22.91
C TYR A 338 5.04 5.14 -22.37
N ASN A 339 5.30 5.99 -21.38
CA ASN A 339 4.29 6.85 -20.73
C ASN A 339 4.25 8.27 -21.34
N GLY A 340 5.09 8.53 -22.34
CA GLY A 340 5.22 9.85 -22.96
C GLY A 340 4.07 10.22 -23.90
N LYS A 341 4.06 11.49 -24.33
CA LYS A 341 3.09 12.01 -25.31
C LYS A 341 3.22 11.35 -26.70
N ARG A 342 4.42 10.89 -27.06
CA ARG A 342 4.71 10.19 -28.31
C ARG A 342 4.86 8.70 -27.99
N LYS A 343 3.91 7.89 -28.45
CA LYS A 343 3.69 6.52 -28.00
C LYS A 343 4.39 5.48 -28.90
N LEU A 344 5.53 5.76 -29.52
CA LEU A 344 6.13 4.83 -30.49
C LEU A 344 6.46 3.48 -29.84
N ALA A 345 7.10 3.50 -28.66
CA ALA A 345 7.35 2.29 -27.88
C ALA A 345 6.03 1.53 -27.57
N LYS A 346 4.99 2.24 -27.12
CA LYS A 346 3.69 1.65 -26.82
C LYS A 346 3.00 1.08 -28.07
N VAL A 347 3.08 1.74 -29.22
CA VAL A 347 2.52 1.24 -30.49
C VAL A 347 3.23 -0.04 -30.92
N ILE A 348 4.57 -0.09 -30.83
CA ILE A 348 5.35 -1.29 -31.17
C ILE A 348 5.01 -2.44 -30.21
N ILE A 349 5.00 -2.16 -28.90
CA ILE A 349 4.75 -3.17 -27.86
C ILE A 349 3.32 -3.68 -27.92
N ASP A 350 2.33 -2.79 -27.89
CA ASP A 350 0.92 -3.18 -27.89
C ASP A 350 0.54 -3.80 -29.25
N GLY A 351 1.05 -3.26 -30.35
CA GLY A 351 0.85 -3.78 -31.70
C GLY A 351 1.44 -5.19 -31.86
N THR A 352 2.67 -5.43 -31.40
CA THR A 352 3.25 -6.79 -31.37
C THR A 352 2.40 -7.73 -30.51
N ALA A 353 1.96 -7.27 -29.33
CA ALA A 353 1.14 -8.07 -28.44
C ALA A 353 -0.24 -8.44 -29.03
N ASP A 354 -0.78 -7.69 -30.00
CA ASP A 354 -2.04 -8.05 -30.66
C ASP A 354 -1.97 -9.37 -31.42
N TYR A 355 -0.79 -9.68 -31.97
CA TYR A 355 -0.54 -10.90 -32.74
C TYR A 355 -0.29 -12.13 -31.85
N VAL A 356 -0.05 -11.93 -30.55
CA VAL A 356 0.22 -13.03 -29.61
C VAL A 356 -1.08 -13.51 -29.00
N LYS A 357 -1.59 -14.65 -29.48
CA LYS A 357 -2.76 -15.36 -28.92
C LYS A 357 -2.30 -16.66 -28.29
N ILE A 358 -2.59 -16.81 -27.00
CA ILE A 358 -2.22 -18.00 -26.23
C ILE A 358 -3.51 -18.67 -25.74
N PRO A 359 -3.69 -19.98 -25.95
CA PRO A 359 -4.84 -20.71 -25.43
C PRO A 359 -4.99 -20.57 -23.92
N ASP A 360 -6.22 -20.69 -23.42
CA ASP A 360 -6.51 -20.71 -21.98
C ASP A 360 -5.67 -21.81 -21.29
N GLY A 361 -4.97 -21.45 -20.20
CA GLY A 361 -4.04 -22.33 -19.49
C GLY A 361 -2.68 -22.52 -20.18
N GLY A 362 -2.47 -21.95 -21.37
CA GLY A 362 -1.21 -22.01 -22.11
C GLY A 362 -0.10 -21.15 -21.51
N VAL A 363 1.14 -21.37 -21.96
CA VAL A 363 2.33 -20.64 -21.51
C VAL A 363 3.03 -19.96 -22.69
N GLY A 364 3.33 -18.67 -22.57
CA GLY A 364 4.14 -17.90 -23.53
C GLY A 364 5.49 -17.54 -22.93
N LEU A 365 6.56 -17.62 -23.73
CA LEU A 365 7.93 -17.29 -23.34
C LEU A 365 8.47 -16.12 -24.18
N ASP A 366 8.93 -15.06 -23.53
CA ASP A 366 9.54 -13.86 -24.10
C ASP A 366 11.04 -13.86 -23.77
N VAL A 367 11.88 -14.23 -24.72
CA VAL A 367 13.35 -14.36 -24.54
C VAL A 367 14.03 -13.06 -24.97
N GLY A 368 14.90 -12.52 -24.12
CA GLY A 368 15.46 -11.18 -24.29
C GLY A 368 14.46 -10.08 -23.92
N CYS A 369 13.61 -10.34 -22.92
CA CYS A 369 12.45 -9.49 -22.62
C CYS A 369 12.79 -8.07 -22.15
N GLY A 370 14.06 -7.74 -21.87
CA GLY A 370 14.46 -6.42 -21.40
C GLY A 370 13.83 -6.10 -20.06
N SER A 371 13.10 -4.99 -20.02
CA SER A 371 12.26 -4.58 -18.89
C SER A 371 10.99 -5.41 -18.70
N GLY A 372 10.72 -6.39 -19.58
CA GLY A 372 9.49 -7.18 -19.57
C GLY A 372 8.28 -6.46 -20.19
N ALA A 373 8.51 -5.38 -20.93
CA ALA A 373 7.46 -4.53 -21.48
C ALA A 373 6.48 -5.30 -22.39
N LEU A 374 7.03 -6.10 -23.31
CA LEU A 374 6.25 -6.95 -24.21
C LEU A 374 5.60 -8.10 -23.46
N THR A 375 6.34 -8.76 -22.57
CA THR A 375 5.81 -9.81 -21.69
C THR A 375 4.54 -9.37 -20.97
N ILE A 376 4.54 -8.18 -20.38
CA ILE A 376 3.40 -7.60 -19.65
C ILE A 376 2.25 -7.28 -20.62
N ALA A 377 2.54 -6.72 -21.80
CA ALA A 377 1.52 -6.42 -22.79
C ALA A 377 0.82 -7.69 -23.30
N CYS A 378 1.59 -8.74 -23.61
CA CYS A 378 1.06 -10.04 -24.01
C CYS A 378 0.18 -10.67 -22.91
N ALA A 379 0.59 -10.57 -21.64
CA ALA A 379 -0.18 -11.10 -20.52
C ALA A 379 -1.51 -10.39 -20.33
N LYS A 380 -1.52 -9.05 -20.45
CA LYS A 380 -2.75 -8.25 -20.39
C LYS A 380 -3.75 -8.66 -21.48
N LYS A 381 -3.27 -9.09 -22.66
CA LYS A 381 -4.12 -9.53 -23.77
C LYS A 381 -4.51 -11.01 -23.70
N ASN A 382 -3.80 -11.81 -22.90
CA ASN A 382 -4.06 -13.24 -22.71
C ASN A 382 -4.25 -13.54 -21.21
N PRO A 383 -5.33 -13.04 -20.58
CA PRO A 383 -5.48 -13.03 -19.12
C PRO A 383 -5.55 -14.42 -18.48
N LYS A 384 -5.90 -15.45 -19.26
CA LYS A 384 -5.99 -16.85 -18.82
C LYS A 384 -4.76 -17.69 -19.16
N ALA A 385 -3.72 -17.08 -19.74
CA ALA A 385 -2.46 -17.72 -20.05
C ALA A 385 -1.35 -17.21 -19.15
N THR A 386 -0.28 -17.99 -18.97
CA THR A 386 0.92 -17.56 -18.22
C THR A 386 1.99 -17.06 -19.18
N MET A 387 2.45 -15.82 -19.01
CA MET A 387 3.62 -15.28 -19.70
C MET A 387 4.87 -15.36 -18.83
N VAL A 388 5.98 -15.74 -19.44
CA VAL A 388 7.29 -15.80 -18.82
C VAL A 388 8.25 -14.94 -19.64
N GLY A 389 8.86 -13.92 -19.04
CA GLY A 389 9.96 -13.16 -19.64
C GLY A 389 11.30 -13.69 -19.11
N CYS A 390 12.29 -13.83 -19.98
CA CYS A 390 13.66 -14.18 -19.62
C CYS A 390 14.62 -13.18 -20.26
N ASP A 391 15.61 -12.67 -19.51
CA ASP A 391 16.67 -11.82 -20.05
C ASP A 391 18.04 -12.15 -19.43
N ILE A 392 19.07 -12.17 -20.27
CA ILE A 392 20.46 -12.52 -19.95
C ILE A 392 21.35 -11.28 -19.73
N TRP A 393 20.85 -10.06 -19.96
CA TRP A 393 21.68 -8.84 -19.98
C TRP A 393 21.84 -8.11 -18.64
N GLY A 394 21.59 -8.76 -17.51
CA GLY A 394 21.75 -8.19 -16.17
C GLY A 394 22.78 -8.91 -15.29
N ALA A 395 23.37 -8.17 -14.36
CA ALA A 395 23.96 -8.72 -13.15
C ALA A 395 22.97 -8.40 -12.03
N HIS A 396 22.41 -9.44 -11.42
CA HIS A 396 21.56 -9.50 -10.23
C HIS A 396 20.12 -9.94 -10.52
N THR A 397 19.81 -11.12 -9.99
CA THR A 397 18.50 -11.76 -10.04
C THR A 397 17.47 -10.90 -9.31
N LYS A 398 16.57 -10.27 -10.06
CA LYS A 398 15.30 -9.71 -9.54
C LYS A 398 14.14 -10.41 -10.22
N VAL A 399 13.48 -11.30 -9.50
CA VAL A 399 12.21 -11.86 -9.92
C VAL A 399 11.13 -10.85 -9.55
N ASN A 400 10.55 -10.18 -10.54
CA ASN A 400 9.39 -9.31 -10.34
C ASN A 400 8.14 -10.12 -10.65
N PHE A 401 7.35 -10.43 -9.63
CA PHE A 401 6.04 -11.04 -9.79
C PHE A 401 4.99 -9.95 -10.01
N LEU A 402 4.34 -9.98 -11.17
CA LEU A 402 3.08 -9.25 -11.39
C LEU A 402 1.97 -10.31 -11.44
N ARG A 403 0.99 -10.15 -10.56
CA ARG A 403 -0.08 -11.09 -10.17
C ARG A 403 -0.62 -11.99 -11.30
N ASN A 404 -0.77 -13.27 -10.98
CA ASN A 404 -1.53 -14.37 -11.61
C ASN A 404 -1.22 -14.83 -13.04
N SER A 405 -0.33 -14.19 -13.79
CA SER A 405 0.03 -14.73 -15.11
C SER A 405 1.33 -14.20 -15.71
N VAL A 406 2.21 -13.54 -14.95
CA VAL A 406 3.49 -13.02 -15.49
C VAL A 406 4.67 -13.35 -14.57
N LYS A 407 5.66 -14.08 -15.10
CA LYS A 407 6.96 -14.32 -14.46
C LYS A 407 8.05 -13.63 -15.26
N ILE A 408 8.66 -12.56 -14.76
CA ILE A 408 9.84 -11.96 -15.40
C ILE A 408 11.09 -12.42 -14.64
N MET A 409 11.91 -13.23 -15.30
CA MET A 409 13.22 -13.68 -14.85
C MET A 409 14.29 -12.83 -15.53
N GLN A 410 14.94 -11.95 -14.78
CA GLN A 410 16.13 -11.22 -15.20
C GLN A 410 17.33 -11.83 -14.46
N ASN A 411 18.38 -12.19 -15.19
CA ASN A 411 19.66 -12.60 -14.59
C ASN A 411 20.42 -11.43 -13.95
#